data_AF-A0AAP5H4F3-F1
#
_entry.id   AF-A0AAP5H4F3-F1
#
_cell.length_a   1.000
_cell.length_b   1.000
_cell.length_c   1.000
_cell.angle_alpha   90.00
_cell.angle_beta   90.00
_cell.angle_gamma   90.00
#
_symmetry.space_group_name_H-M   'P 1'
#
loop_
_entity.id
_entity.type
_entity.pdbx_description
1 polymer ?
#
loop_
_entity_poly.entity_id
_entity_poly.type
_entity_poly.pdbx_seq_one_letter_code
_entity_poly.pdbx_strand_id
1 'polypeptide(L)'
;MNKRQQQKIIPSLWIIAERQSEYRPYYVLYAIDWKRAGRLSWEGWDRLDDLLRFHVPIRHKIGSTRSTSQPCAKIAKKAIFLSLNEGQFETLEQMFYQPFSKTRWTKFIKQHCNLHKKVST
;
A
#
# COMPACT_ATOMS: atom_id res chain seq x y z
N MET A 1 -13.88 -1.63 -21.22
CA MET A 1 -13.66 -2.41 -19.99
C MET A 1 -15.01 -2.92 -19.47
N ASN A 2 -15.18 -4.21 -19.22
CA ASN A 2 -16.50 -4.78 -18.90
C ASN A 2 -16.97 -4.32 -17.50
N LYS A 3 -18.27 -4.00 -17.31
CA LYS A 3 -18.86 -3.49 -16.04
C LYS A 3 -18.52 -4.38 -14.83
N ARG A 4 -18.42 -5.69 -15.07
CA ARG A 4 -18.04 -6.68 -14.04
C ARG A 4 -16.60 -6.52 -13.54
N GLN A 5 -15.68 -6.03 -14.38
CA GLN A 5 -14.30 -5.75 -14.00
C GLN A 5 -14.16 -4.39 -13.30
N GLN A 6 -15.00 -3.40 -13.66
CA GLN A 6 -15.08 -2.07 -13.02
C GLN A 6 -15.50 -2.11 -11.54
N GLN A 7 -16.05 -3.21 -11.05
CA GLN A 7 -16.46 -3.32 -9.64
C GLN A 7 -15.40 -3.95 -8.73
N LYS A 8 -14.35 -4.57 -9.29
CA LYS A 8 -13.28 -5.22 -8.49
C LYS A 8 -12.26 -4.19 -8.02
N ILE A 9 -11.83 -4.21 -6.77
CA ILE A 9 -10.61 -3.52 -6.33
C ILE A 9 -9.41 -4.26 -6.92
N ILE A 10 -8.70 -3.64 -7.86
CA ILE A 10 -7.49 -4.21 -8.46
C ILE A 10 -6.39 -3.16 -8.31
N PRO A 11 -5.68 -3.15 -7.17
CA PRO A 11 -4.62 -2.19 -6.96
C PRO A 11 -3.54 -2.43 -8.02
N SER A 12 -3.20 -1.35 -8.70
CA SER A 12 -2.09 -1.31 -9.65
C SER A 12 -0.74 -1.26 -8.95
N LEU A 13 -0.71 -0.82 -7.70
CA LEU A 13 0.48 -0.76 -6.87
C LEU A 13 0.14 -1.06 -5.41
N TRP A 14 1.04 -1.78 -4.74
CA TRP A 14 1.05 -2.01 -3.31
C TRP A 14 2.33 -1.43 -2.72
N ILE A 15 2.21 -0.78 -1.57
CA ILE A 15 3.34 -0.17 -0.86
C ILE A 15 3.23 -0.58 0.61
N ILE A 16 4.30 -1.11 1.18
CA ILE A 16 4.45 -1.21 2.62
C ILE A 16 5.40 -0.08 3.02
N ALA A 17 4.89 0.88 3.78
CA ALA A 17 5.68 1.97 4.33
C ALA A 17 6.01 1.67 5.78
N GLU A 18 7.29 1.75 6.11
CA GLU A 18 7.81 1.75 7.46
C GLU A 18 8.16 3.20 7.82
N ARG A 19 7.50 3.75 8.84
CA ARG A 19 7.91 5.00 9.47
C ARG A 19 9.02 4.69 10.46
N GLN A 20 10.22 5.12 10.14
CA GLN A 20 11.36 5.17 11.03
C GLN A 20 11.15 6.33 12.00
N SER A 21 10.70 6.03 13.21
CA SER A 21 10.62 6.96 14.34
C SER A 21 11.57 6.49 15.43
N GLU A 22 12.08 7.44 16.23
CA GLU A 22 12.98 7.16 17.36
C GLU A 22 12.31 6.26 18.42
N TYR A 23 10.98 6.28 18.50
CA TYR A 23 10.25 5.56 19.55
C TYR A 23 9.92 4.13 19.17
N ARG A 24 9.25 3.92 18.02
CA ARG A 24 8.86 2.59 17.52
C ARG A 24 8.70 2.60 16.00
N PRO A 25 9.07 1.52 15.31
CA PRO A 25 8.74 1.35 13.90
C PRO A 25 7.21 1.27 13.77
N TYR A 26 6.68 1.92 12.73
CA TYR A 26 5.25 1.91 12.44
C TYR A 26 5.03 1.55 10.97
N TYR A 27 4.31 0.47 10.74
CA TYR A 27 4.09 -0.10 9.41
C TYR A 27 2.69 0.22 8.91
N VAL A 28 2.61 0.59 7.64
CA VAL A 28 1.38 0.90 6.93
C VAL A 28 1.38 0.22 5.57
N LEU A 29 0.23 -0.35 5.19
CA LEU A 29 0.01 -0.88 3.86
C LEU A 29 -0.85 0.08 3.04
N TYR A 30 -0.32 0.55 1.92
CA TYR A 30 -1.07 1.31 0.93
C TYR A 30 -1.32 0.49 -0.33
N ALA A 31 -2.47 0.75 -0.95
CA ALA A 31 -2.84 0.28 -2.27
C ALA A 31 -3.33 1.43 -3.13
N ILE A 32 -2.85 1.45 -4.38
CA ILE A 32 -3.22 2.46 -5.37
C ILE A 32 -3.78 1.79 -6.61
N ASP A 33 -4.95 2.22 -7.05
CA ASP A 33 -5.55 1.86 -8.34
C ASP A 33 -5.44 3.05 -9.31
N TRP A 34 -4.44 3.03 -10.20
CA TRP A 34 -4.22 4.09 -11.18
C TRP A 34 -5.42 4.28 -12.12
N LYS A 35 -6.14 3.21 -12.44
CA LYS A 35 -7.24 3.27 -13.43
C LYS A 35 -8.46 3.99 -12.90
N ARG A 36 -8.63 4.03 -11.58
CA ARG A 36 -9.80 4.62 -10.92
C ARG A 36 -9.46 5.76 -9.98
N ALA A 37 -8.19 6.17 -9.93
CA ALA A 37 -7.67 7.06 -8.90
C ALA A 37 -8.04 6.61 -7.47
N GLY A 38 -8.14 5.29 -7.28
CA GLY A 38 -8.53 4.67 -6.01
C GLY A 38 -7.34 4.56 -5.07
N ARG A 39 -7.61 4.77 -3.78
CA ARG A 39 -6.63 4.81 -2.71
C ARG A 39 -7.17 4.02 -1.53
N LEU A 40 -6.39 3.08 -1.01
CA LEU A 40 -6.72 2.34 0.21
C LEU A 40 -5.48 2.31 1.10
N SER A 41 -5.66 2.64 2.38
CA SER A 41 -4.64 2.47 3.40
C SER A 41 -5.18 1.50 4.45
N TRP A 42 -4.28 0.69 4.97
CA TRP A 42 -4.47 -0.04 6.21
C TRP A 42 -3.28 0.32 7.09
N GLU A 43 -3.56 0.89 8.25
CA GLU A 43 -2.61 1.54 9.14
C GLU A 43 -2.63 0.83 10.51
N GLY A 44 -1.58 0.98 11.32
CA GLY A 44 -1.68 0.63 12.75
C GLY A 44 -0.80 -0.51 13.27
N TRP A 45 0.36 -0.82 12.68
CA TRP A 45 1.18 -1.94 13.16
C TRP A 45 2.56 -1.52 13.67
N ASP A 46 2.87 -1.87 14.91
CA ASP A 46 4.20 -1.69 15.51
C ASP A 46 5.20 -2.78 15.10
N ARG A 47 4.71 -3.88 14.49
CA ARG A 47 5.53 -5.01 14.05
C ARG A 47 5.15 -5.42 12.63
N LEU A 48 6.17 -5.63 11.79
CA LEU A 48 5.98 -6.09 10.43
C LEU A 48 5.24 -7.43 10.38
N ASP A 49 5.52 -8.35 11.31
CA ASP A 49 4.86 -9.66 11.37
C ASP A 49 3.33 -9.57 11.53
N ASP A 50 2.86 -8.62 12.33
CA ASP A 50 1.43 -8.42 12.56
C ASP A 50 0.76 -7.87 11.31
N LEU A 51 1.42 -6.93 10.62
CA LEU A 51 0.99 -6.49 9.30
C LEU A 51 0.95 -7.67 8.31
N LEU A 52 1.97 -8.54 8.27
CA LEU A 52 2.03 -9.65 7.32
C LEU A 52 0.94 -10.71 7.55
N ARG A 53 0.52 -10.91 8.82
CA ARG A 53 -0.57 -11.81 9.21
C ARG A 53 -1.97 -11.22 8.94
N PHE A 54 -2.07 -9.90 8.86
CA PHE A 54 -3.33 -9.21 8.56
C PHE A 54 -3.94 -9.70 7.23
N HIS A 55 -5.24 -9.96 7.22
CA HIS A 55 -5.96 -10.45 6.05
C HIS A 55 -6.57 -9.27 5.28
N VAL A 56 -5.92 -8.89 4.20
CA VAL A 56 -6.34 -7.76 3.36
C VAL A 56 -7.50 -8.20 2.45
N PRO A 57 -8.61 -7.47 2.41
CA PRO A 57 -9.69 -7.71 1.46
C PRO A 57 -9.23 -7.51 0.01
N ILE A 58 -9.38 -8.53 -0.84
CA ILE A 58 -8.93 -8.50 -2.25
C ILE A 58 -10.07 -8.51 -3.28
N ARG A 59 -11.29 -8.84 -2.86
CA ARG A 59 -12.47 -8.73 -3.73
C ARG A 59 -13.60 -8.04 -2.97
N HIS A 60 -13.64 -6.73 -3.07
CA HIS A 60 -14.91 -6.03 -3.05
C HIS A 60 -15.39 -5.99 -4.49
N LYS A 61 -16.50 -6.67 -4.78
CA LYS A 61 -17.40 -6.21 -5.83
C LYS A 61 -18.34 -5.24 -5.13
N ILE A 62 -18.48 -4.02 -5.63
CA ILE A 62 -19.51 -3.09 -5.15
C ILE A 62 -20.87 -3.80 -5.24
N GLY A 63 -21.55 -4.03 -4.11
CA GLY A 63 -22.83 -4.75 -4.01
C GLY A 63 -22.75 -6.29 -3.86
N SER A 64 -21.56 -6.89 -3.73
CA SER A 64 -21.42 -8.34 -3.51
C SER A 64 -21.32 -8.67 -2.02
N THR A 65 -22.10 -9.66 -1.56
CA THR A 65 -22.01 -10.23 -0.20
C THR A 65 -20.80 -11.15 -0.02
N ARG A 66 -20.19 -11.63 -1.11
CA ARG A 66 -18.95 -12.41 -1.03
C ARG A 66 -17.75 -11.48 -0.85
N SER A 67 -17.14 -11.52 0.34
CA SER A 67 -15.83 -10.97 0.61
C SER A 67 -14.78 -12.09 0.52
N THR A 68 -13.66 -11.81 -0.14
CA THR A 68 -12.48 -12.69 -0.05
C THR A 68 -11.31 -11.84 0.41
N SER A 69 -10.57 -12.33 1.39
CA SER A 69 -9.33 -11.74 1.86
C SER A 69 -8.15 -12.67 1.57
N GLN A 70 -6.94 -12.14 1.65
CA GLN A 70 -5.72 -12.94 1.68
C GLN A 70 -4.73 -12.33 2.67
N PRO A 71 -3.82 -13.14 3.25
CA PRO A 71 -2.77 -12.62 4.10
C PRO A 71 -1.95 -11.55 3.37
N CYS A 72 -1.62 -10.47 4.07
CA CYS A 72 -0.74 -9.42 3.60
C CYS A 72 0.62 -9.97 3.17
N ALA A 73 1.11 -11.05 3.79
CA ALA A 73 2.30 -11.78 3.35
C ALA A 73 2.29 -12.16 1.84
N LYS A 74 1.12 -12.47 1.27
CA LYS A 74 1.00 -12.75 -0.18
C LYS A 74 1.10 -11.47 -1.03
N ILE A 75 0.65 -10.35 -0.49
CA ILE A 75 0.69 -9.03 -1.12
C ILE A 75 2.10 -8.44 -1.01
N ALA A 76 2.75 -8.57 0.14
CA ALA A 76 4.08 -8.07 0.45
C ALA A 76 5.12 -8.51 -0.60
N LYS A 77 5.01 -9.74 -1.12
CA LYS A 77 5.86 -10.26 -2.22
C LYS A 77 5.85 -9.40 -3.49
N LYS A 78 4.79 -8.61 -3.69
CA LYS A 78 4.59 -7.72 -4.85
C LYS A 78 4.55 -6.25 -4.44
N ALA A 79 4.66 -5.96 -3.14
CA ALA A 79 4.62 -4.61 -2.63
C ALA A 79 6.00 -3.97 -2.73
N ILE A 80 6.01 -2.67 -2.95
CA ILE A 80 7.19 -1.85 -2.77
C ILE A 80 7.36 -1.61 -1.28
N PHE A 81 8.51 -1.97 -0.73
CA PHE A 81 8.85 -1.63 0.65
C PHE A 81 9.55 -0.28 0.68
N LEU A 82 9.03 0.66 1.46
CA LEU A 82 9.61 1.98 1.66
C LEU A 82 9.91 2.16 3.14
N SER A 83 11.19 2.35 3.48
CA SER A 83 11.60 2.74 4.81
C SER A 83 11.83 4.26 4.82
N LEU A 84 10.96 4.99 5.50
CA LEU A 84 10.84 6.44 5.43
C LEU A 84 11.08 7.06 6.81
N ASN A 85 11.85 8.14 6.87
CA ASN A 85 11.88 8.96 8.08
C ASN A 85 10.55 9.73 8.26
N GLU A 86 10.37 10.39 9.40
CA GLU A 86 9.13 11.09 9.74
C GLU A 86 8.67 12.09 8.67
N GLY A 87 9.54 13.00 8.22
CA GLY A 87 9.16 13.97 7.18
C GLY A 87 8.86 13.35 5.80
N GLN A 88 9.55 12.27 5.44
CA GLN A 88 9.25 11.51 4.22
C GLN A 88 7.92 10.76 4.33
N PHE A 89 7.61 10.26 5.52
CA PHE A 89 6.35 9.57 5.80
C PHE A 89 5.16 10.54 5.77
N GLU A 90 5.29 11.71 6.40
CA GLU A 90 4.29 12.77 6.29
C GLU A 90 4.06 13.19 4.83
N THR A 91 5.13 13.27 4.03
CA THR A 91 5.01 13.55 2.59
C THR A 91 4.20 12.47 1.87
N LEU A 92 4.44 11.19 2.19
CA LEU A 92 3.66 10.07 1.65
C LEU A 92 2.18 10.18 2.02
N GLU A 93 1.87 10.49 3.29
CA GLU A 93 0.50 10.68 3.77
C GLU A 93 -0.19 11.85 3.06
N GLN A 94 0.48 13.00 2.95
CA GLN A 94 -0.06 14.16 2.23
C GLN A 94 -0.35 13.84 0.76
N MET A 95 0.51 13.07 0.09
CA MET A 95 0.26 12.60 -1.28
C MET A 95 -0.98 11.71 -1.36
N PHE A 96 -1.32 11.02 -0.28
CA PHE A 96 -2.51 10.20 -0.17
C PHE A 96 -3.79 11.03 -0.03
N TYR A 97 -3.73 12.25 0.53
CA TYR A 97 -4.88 13.14 0.67
C TYR A 97 -5.03 14.15 -0.48
N GLN A 98 -3.95 14.47 -1.19
CA GLN A 98 -3.96 15.41 -2.33
C GLN A 98 -4.61 14.84 -3.60
N PRO A 99 -4.92 15.67 -4.61
CA PRO A 99 -5.37 15.20 -5.91
C PRO A 99 -4.41 14.18 -6.53
N PHE A 100 -4.99 13.13 -7.09
CA PHE A 100 -4.24 11.97 -7.56
C PHE A 100 -3.35 12.31 -8.76
N SER A 101 -2.04 12.18 -8.59
CA SER A 101 -1.05 12.47 -9.64
C SER A 101 -0.08 11.31 -9.81
N LYS A 102 -0.21 10.56 -10.90
CA LYS A 102 0.66 9.42 -11.22
C LYS A 102 2.13 9.82 -11.32
N THR A 103 2.41 11.01 -11.84
CA THR A 103 3.78 11.53 -11.98
C THR A 103 4.41 11.81 -10.61
N ARG A 104 3.69 12.44 -9.69
CA ARG A 104 4.16 12.69 -8.31
C ARG A 104 4.42 11.38 -7.57
N TRP A 105 3.50 10.42 -7.65
CA TRP A 105 3.69 9.09 -7.08
C TRP A 105 4.89 8.35 -7.66
N THR A 106 5.05 8.35 -8.98
CA THR A 106 6.20 7.69 -9.63
C THR A 106 7.51 8.34 -9.22
N LYS A 107 7.54 9.68 -9.10
CA LYS A 107 8.72 10.43 -8.65
C LYS A 107 9.07 10.08 -7.21
N PHE A 108 8.11 10.14 -6.30
CA PHE A 108 8.29 9.80 -4.89
C PHE A 108 8.81 8.36 -4.73
N ILE A 109 8.13 7.40 -5.36
CA ILE A 109 8.54 5.98 -5.31
C ILE A 109 9.97 5.83 -5.85
N LYS A 110 10.31 6.42 -7.01
CA LYS A 110 11.68 6.34 -7.54
C LYS A 110 12.73 6.92 -6.60
N GLN A 111 12.43 8.03 -5.93
CA GLN A 111 13.35 8.68 -5.00
C GLN A 111 13.61 7.80 -3.76
N HIS A 112 12.58 7.08 -3.28
CA HIS A 112 12.65 6.31 -2.05
C HIS A 112 12.82 4.78 -2.26
N CYS A 113 12.72 4.29 -3.50
CA CYS A 113 12.94 2.88 -3.88
C CYS A 113 14.42 2.49 -4.09
N ASN A 114 15.36 3.43 -4.02
CA ASN A 114 16.78 3.16 -4.30
C ASN A 114 17.49 2.27 -3.25
N LEU A 115 16.74 1.65 -2.34
CA LEU A 115 17.23 0.66 -1.38
C LEU A 115 16.44 -0.64 -1.52
N HIS A 116 16.53 -1.30 -2.67
CA HIS A 116 16.15 -2.71 -2.80
C HIS A 116 17.14 -3.58 -1.98
N LYS A 117 17.01 -3.59 -0.65
CA LYS A 117 17.27 -4.85 0.06
C LYS A 117 16.10 -5.74 -0.31
N LYS A 118 16.32 -6.63 -1.29
CA LYS A 118 15.45 -7.79 -1.47
C LYS A 118 15.27 -8.39 -0.08
N VAL A 119 14.03 -8.47 0.39
CA VAL A 119 13.70 -9.30 1.54
C VAL A 119 13.90 -10.73 1.05
N SER A 120 15.13 -11.21 1.18
CA SER A 120 15.49 -12.60 0.98
C SER A 120 14.78 -13.37 2.08
N THR A 121 13.77 -14.14 1.69
CA THR A 121 13.24 -15.27 2.45
C THR A 121 14.33 -16.25 2.81
#